data_AF-N0BDC8-F1
#
_entry.id   AF-N0BDC8-F1
#
_cell.length_a   1.000
_cell.length_b   1.000
_cell.length_c   1.000
_cell.angle_alpha   90.00
_cell.angle_beta   90.00
_cell.angle_gamma   90.00
#
_symmetry.space_group_name_H-M   'P 1'
#
loop_
_entity.id
_entity.type
_entity.pdbx_description
1 polymer ?
#
loop_
_entity_poly.entity_id
_entity_poly.type
_entity_poly.pdbx_seq_one_letter_code
_entity_poly.pdbx_strand_id
1 'polypeptide(L)'
;MFRDLATKKLSKNLCKKIIRYVQSRRVENGFAFCKPLPPSLAETYYSLSILTSLGLKIDDKNKIVKFLLNSVKKEPYSLFYTLQSLRLLGEDIPDYRETLYTLGENIIGRIHRPVREIDKGGITATYSFDSPNILRELYLINSCLKLYSERLNLHMILKNFRSQGGFGLKFPNLRDTFYCIDFVEDKKETAEFIKKFEVEGGFAKSPKSYPPYLEETYYAISSLYKLNYTLDAPEKTRNFILTLQNPDGGFRRSIYCGISTLENTFYAVKSLEMIDLMV
;
A
#
# COMPACT_ATOMS: atom_id res chain seq x y z
N MET A 1 -9.23 -18.37 6.01
CA MET A 1 -8.92 -18.31 7.46
C MET A 1 -8.85 -16.84 7.87
N PHE A 2 -10.02 -16.22 8.10
CA PHE A 2 -10.11 -14.84 8.55
C PHE A 2 -10.10 -14.85 10.07
N ARG A 3 -8.95 -14.55 10.68
CA ARG A 3 -8.90 -14.32 12.13
C ARG A 3 -9.60 -13.00 12.40
N ASP A 4 -10.53 -13.01 13.35
CA ASP A 4 -11.01 -11.83 14.07
C ASP A 4 -9.81 -11.11 14.70
N LEU A 5 -9.17 -10.24 13.92
CA LEU A 5 -8.14 -9.32 14.37
C LEU A 5 -8.83 -8.07 14.91
N ALA A 6 -9.68 -8.26 15.93
CA ALA A 6 -10.08 -7.16 16.79
C ALA A 6 -8.84 -6.71 17.56
N THR A 7 -8.07 -5.83 16.93
CA THR A 7 -7.01 -4.94 17.46
C THR A 7 -6.95 -4.92 19.00
N LYS A 8 -6.19 -5.86 19.58
CA LYS A 8 -6.05 -5.97 21.04
C LYS A 8 -5.25 -4.83 21.68
N LYS A 9 -4.78 -3.83 20.93
CA LYS A 9 -3.96 -2.72 21.44
C LYS A 9 -4.39 -1.30 21.06
N LEU A 10 -5.38 -1.09 20.18
CA LEU A 10 -5.89 0.27 19.95
C LEU A 10 -6.92 0.63 21.01
N SER A 11 -6.78 1.83 21.61
CA SER A 11 -7.77 2.27 22.59
C SER A 11 -9.15 2.40 21.92
N LYS A 12 -10.21 2.05 22.66
CA LYS A 12 -11.60 2.17 22.16
C LYS A 12 -11.92 3.58 21.66
N ASN A 13 -11.32 4.61 22.27
CA ASN A 13 -11.44 6.00 21.85
C ASN A 13 -10.78 6.26 20.49
N LEU A 14 -9.56 5.73 20.28
CA LEU A 14 -8.83 5.85 19.03
C LEU A 14 -9.61 5.19 17.87
N CYS A 15 -10.13 3.98 18.06
CA CYS A 15 -10.94 3.30 17.06
C CYS A 15 -12.19 4.12 16.70
N LYS A 16 -12.89 4.68 17.69
CA LYS A 16 -14.06 5.54 17.45
C LYS A 16 -13.73 6.76 16.59
N LYS A 17 -12.58 7.41 16.82
CA LYS A 17 -12.14 8.56 16.01
C LYS A 17 -11.86 8.14 14.56
N ILE A 18 -11.13 7.05 14.35
CA ILE A 18 -10.84 6.53 13.01
C ILE A 18 -12.13 6.18 12.27
N ILE A 19 -13.06 5.47 12.93
CA ILE A 19 -14.35 5.09 12.32
C ILE A 19 -15.14 6.33 11.92
N ARG A 20 -15.23 7.34 12.78
CA ARG A 20 -15.91 8.61 12.45
C ARG A 20 -15.29 9.29 11.25
N TYR A 21 -13.95 9.35 11.18
CA TYR A 21 -13.23 9.93 10.05
C TYR A 21 -13.54 9.17 8.74
N VAL A 22 -13.47 7.84 8.75
CA VAL A 22 -13.75 7.03 7.55
C VAL A 22 -15.21 7.18 7.12
N GLN A 23 -16.15 7.12 8.06
CA GLN A 23 -17.58 7.26 7.77
C GLN A 23 -17.94 8.67 7.28
N SER A 24 -17.21 9.72 7.68
CA SER A 24 -17.44 11.06 7.12
C SER A 24 -17.12 11.14 5.62
N ARG A 25 -16.32 10.20 5.09
CA ARG A 25 -15.98 10.06 3.66
C ARG A 25 -16.92 9.14 2.88
N ARG A 26 -17.89 8.50 3.56
CA ARG A 26 -18.92 7.69 2.92
C ARG A 26 -19.80 8.56 2.02
N VAL A 27 -19.98 8.12 0.79
CA VAL A 27 -20.95 8.63 -0.20
C VAL A 27 -21.86 7.47 -0.64
N GLU A 28 -22.88 7.73 -1.47
CA GLU A 28 -23.98 6.79 -1.71
C GLU A 28 -23.52 5.37 -2.07
N ASN A 29 -22.54 5.23 -2.97
CA ASN A 29 -22.12 3.93 -3.49
C ASN A 29 -20.67 3.54 -3.13
N GLY A 30 -20.02 4.26 -2.21
CA GLY A 30 -18.61 4.02 -1.87
C GLY A 30 -18.02 5.11 -0.98
N PHE A 31 -16.72 5.34 -1.11
CA PHE A 31 -16.02 6.39 -0.36
C PHE A 31 -15.29 7.33 -1.30
N ALA A 32 -15.23 8.60 -0.92
CA ALA A 32 -14.65 9.68 -1.71
C ALA A 32 -13.52 10.38 -0.94
N PHE A 33 -12.58 10.98 -1.68
CA PHE A 33 -11.49 11.72 -1.08
C PHE A 33 -12.00 12.85 -0.18
N CYS A 34 -12.96 13.64 -0.65
CA CYS A 34 -13.73 14.62 0.13
C CYS A 34 -15.13 14.77 -0.45
N LYS A 35 -16.09 15.24 0.35
CA LYS A 35 -17.43 15.57 -0.17
C LYS A 35 -17.37 16.94 -0.85
N PRO A 36 -18.08 17.15 -1.97
CA PRO A 36 -19.08 16.27 -2.59
C PRO A 36 -18.55 15.37 -3.73
N LEU A 37 -17.26 15.04 -3.77
CA LEU A 37 -16.70 14.23 -4.87
C LEU A 37 -17.35 12.85 -4.97
N PRO A 38 -17.41 12.27 -6.19
CA PRO A 38 -17.91 10.91 -6.39
C PRO A 38 -17.01 9.88 -5.69
N PRO A 39 -17.52 8.66 -5.46
CA PRO A 39 -16.70 7.59 -4.91
C PRO A 39 -15.55 7.24 -5.87
N SER A 40 -14.41 6.84 -5.32
CA SER A 40 -13.28 6.34 -6.11
C SER A 40 -12.88 4.93 -5.64
N LEU A 41 -12.24 4.17 -6.54
CA LEU A 41 -11.84 2.79 -6.26
C LEU A 41 -10.85 2.71 -5.08
N ALA A 42 -9.84 3.59 -5.04
CA ALA A 42 -8.83 3.57 -3.99
C ALA A 42 -9.39 4.02 -2.64
N GLU A 43 -10.16 5.11 -2.59
CA GLU A 43 -10.76 5.61 -1.35
C GLU A 43 -11.74 4.58 -0.78
N THR A 44 -12.47 3.88 -1.64
CA THR A 44 -13.35 2.76 -1.26
C THR A 44 -12.54 1.60 -0.68
N TYR A 45 -11.49 1.14 -1.36
CA TYR A 45 -10.61 0.08 -0.84
C TYR A 45 -10.00 0.43 0.51
N TYR A 46 -9.41 1.62 0.65
CA TYR A 46 -8.78 2.05 1.91
C TYR A 46 -9.79 2.05 3.06
N SER A 47 -10.98 2.60 2.80
CA SER A 47 -12.06 2.65 3.80
C SER A 47 -12.53 1.27 4.21
N LEU A 48 -12.77 0.37 3.24
CA LEU A 48 -13.15 -1.01 3.52
C LEU A 48 -12.06 -1.73 4.32
N SER A 49 -10.80 -1.58 3.92
CA SER A 49 -9.69 -2.22 4.61
C SER A 49 -9.56 -1.74 6.05
N ILE A 50 -9.67 -0.43 6.31
CA ILE A 50 -9.67 0.12 7.67
C ILE A 50 -10.83 -0.45 8.48
N LEU A 51 -12.06 -0.39 7.97
CA LEU A 51 -13.26 -0.85 8.68
C LEU A 51 -13.20 -2.35 9.00
N THR A 52 -12.78 -3.18 8.04
CA THR A 52 -12.56 -4.61 8.25
C THR A 52 -11.48 -4.87 9.31
N SER A 53 -10.38 -4.12 9.30
CA SER A 53 -9.29 -4.26 10.29
C SER A 53 -9.73 -3.87 11.71
N LEU A 54 -10.74 -3.01 11.82
CA LEU A 54 -11.35 -2.62 13.10
C LEU A 54 -12.52 -3.55 13.49
N GLY A 55 -12.80 -4.60 12.72
CA GLY A 55 -13.86 -5.56 12.99
C GLY A 55 -15.28 -5.04 12.72
N LEU A 56 -15.43 -3.98 11.92
CA LEU A 56 -16.74 -3.44 11.58
C LEU A 56 -17.36 -4.20 10.41
N LYS A 57 -18.67 -4.47 10.53
CA LYS A 57 -19.48 -4.92 9.40
C LYS A 57 -19.68 -3.76 8.42
N ILE A 58 -19.68 -4.10 7.13
CA ILE A 58 -19.88 -3.13 6.05
C ILE A 58 -21.36 -3.14 5.64
N ASP A 59 -22.05 -2.05 5.94
CA ASP A 59 -23.43 -1.84 5.52
C ASP A 59 -23.52 -1.47 4.02
N ASP A 60 -24.68 -1.76 3.41
CA ASP A 60 -24.99 -1.50 2.00
C ASP A 60 -23.99 -2.07 1.00
N LYS A 61 -23.46 -3.27 1.30
CA LYS A 61 -22.52 -4.02 0.46
C LYS A 61 -22.90 -4.01 -1.02
N ASN A 62 -24.18 -4.26 -1.34
CA ASN A 62 -24.68 -4.37 -2.71
C ASN A 62 -24.44 -3.10 -3.55
N LYS A 63 -24.60 -1.91 -2.96
CA LYS A 63 -24.37 -0.64 -3.67
C LYS A 63 -22.89 -0.45 -3.98
N ILE A 64 -22.03 -0.80 -3.03
CA ILE A 64 -20.57 -0.74 -3.21
C ILE A 64 -20.14 -1.71 -4.31
N VAL A 65 -20.61 -2.96 -4.25
CA VAL A 65 -20.29 -3.99 -5.26
C VAL A 65 -20.70 -3.53 -6.66
N LYS A 66 -21.92 -2.98 -6.81
CA LYS A 66 -22.39 -2.45 -8.08
C LYS A 66 -21.48 -1.32 -8.60
N PHE A 67 -21.07 -0.39 -7.73
CA PHE A 67 -20.12 0.66 -8.10
C PHE A 67 -18.77 0.09 -8.55
N LEU A 68 -18.20 -0.85 -7.79
CA LEU A 68 -16.91 -1.47 -8.09
C LEU A 68 -16.89 -2.16 -9.46
N LEU A 69 -17.92 -2.97 -9.74
CA LEU A 69 -18.05 -3.70 -11.01
C LEU A 69 -18.29 -2.76 -12.19
N ASN A 70 -19.11 -1.71 -12.02
CA ASN A 70 -19.37 -0.74 -13.08
C ASN A 70 -18.18 0.20 -13.37
N SER A 71 -17.27 0.36 -12.41
CA SER A 71 -16.12 1.28 -12.52
C SER A 71 -14.84 0.59 -12.98
N VAL A 72 -14.88 -0.73 -13.23
CA VAL A 72 -13.70 -1.50 -13.56
C VAL A 72 -13.18 -1.15 -14.97
N LYS A 73 -11.89 -0.85 -15.06
CA LYS A 73 -11.14 -0.68 -16.30
C LYS A 73 -10.09 -1.79 -16.38
N LYS A 74 -9.76 -2.23 -17.60
CA LYS A 74 -8.73 -3.25 -17.85
C LYS A 74 -7.32 -2.68 -17.70
N GLU A 75 -7.00 -2.15 -16.53
CA GLU A 75 -5.71 -1.57 -16.16
C GLU A 75 -5.30 -1.98 -14.74
N PRO A 76 -3.99 -2.02 -14.39
CA PRO A 76 -3.52 -2.54 -13.11
C PRO A 76 -4.14 -1.87 -11.88
N TYR A 77 -4.25 -0.54 -11.91
CA TYR A 77 -4.81 0.25 -10.80
C TYR A 77 -6.27 -0.11 -10.54
N SER A 78 -7.11 -0.06 -11.58
CA SER A 78 -8.54 -0.30 -11.46
C SER A 78 -8.82 -1.74 -11.02
N LEU A 79 -8.17 -2.72 -11.64
CA LEU A 79 -8.30 -4.13 -11.27
C LEU A 79 -7.88 -4.37 -9.82
N PHE A 80 -6.74 -3.82 -9.38
CA PHE A 80 -6.28 -4.01 -8.00
C PHE A 80 -7.30 -3.54 -6.98
N TYR A 81 -7.73 -2.28 -7.07
CA TYR A 81 -8.63 -1.73 -6.06
C TYR A 81 -10.02 -2.37 -6.11
N THR A 82 -10.50 -2.74 -7.29
CA THR A 82 -11.78 -3.45 -7.44
C THR A 82 -11.73 -4.85 -6.83
N LEU A 83 -10.79 -5.70 -7.26
CA LEU A 83 -10.75 -7.11 -6.83
C LEU A 83 -10.40 -7.23 -5.34
N GLN A 84 -9.50 -6.40 -4.84
CA GLN A 84 -9.17 -6.39 -3.41
C GLN A 84 -10.34 -5.90 -2.55
N SER A 85 -11.13 -4.95 -3.04
CA SER A 85 -12.36 -4.52 -2.35
C SER A 85 -13.41 -5.62 -2.34
N LEU A 86 -13.64 -6.31 -3.46
CA LEU A 86 -14.57 -7.45 -3.53
C LEU A 86 -14.15 -8.56 -2.54
N ARG A 87 -12.86 -8.86 -2.47
CA ARG A 87 -12.32 -9.81 -1.48
C ARG A 87 -12.61 -9.39 -0.04
N LEU A 88 -12.38 -8.12 0.32
CA LEU A 88 -12.65 -7.61 1.67
C LEU A 88 -14.13 -7.69 2.03
N LEU A 89 -15.00 -7.52 1.03
CA LEU A 89 -16.43 -7.69 1.17
C LEU A 89 -16.82 -9.20 1.25
N GLY A 90 -15.94 -10.13 0.86
CA GLY A 90 -16.29 -11.54 0.74
C GLY A 90 -17.29 -11.78 -0.39
N GLU A 91 -17.10 -11.08 -1.50
CA GLU A 91 -17.80 -11.35 -2.77
C GLU A 91 -16.96 -12.23 -3.68
N ASP A 92 -17.62 -12.83 -4.67
CA ASP A 92 -16.96 -13.54 -5.75
C ASP A 92 -16.05 -12.60 -6.55
N ILE A 93 -14.89 -13.12 -6.93
CA ILE A 93 -13.88 -12.39 -7.69
C ILE A 93 -14.07 -12.71 -9.18
N PRO A 94 -14.45 -11.75 -10.04
CA PRO A 94 -14.59 -11.98 -11.47
C PRO A 94 -13.25 -12.38 -12.09
N ASP A 95 -13.25 -13.33 -13.03
CA ASP A 95 -12.03 -13.85 -13.62
C ASP A 95 -11.38 -12.85 -14.59
N TYR A 96 -10.24 -12.28 -14.19
CA TYR A 96 -9.41 -11.39 -15.02
C TYR A 96 -8.02 -11.97 -15.31
N ARG A 97 -7.79 -13.27 -15.11
CA ARG A 97 -6.44 -13.88 -15.22
C ARG A 97 -5.77 -13.60 -16.55
N GLU A 98 -6.45 -13.84 -17.67
CA GLU A 98 -5.91 -13.58 -19.02
C GLU A 98 -5.56 -12.10 -19.22
N THR A 99 -6.41 -11.19 -18.74
CA THR A 99 -6.14 -9.74 -18.79
C THR A 99 -4.92 -9.37 -17.94
N LEU A 100 -4.80 -9.96 -16.75
CA LEU A 100 -3.68 -9.70 -15.83
C LEU A 100 -2.34 -10.19 -16.41
N TYR A 101 -2.29 -11.39 -17.00
CA TYR A 101 -1.09 -11.86 -17.70
C TYR A 101 -0.75 -10.98 -18.89
N THR A 102 -1.74 -10.65 -19.73
CA THR A 102 -1.52 -9.76 -20.89
C THR A 102 -0.96 -8.40 -20.45
N LEU A 103 -1.50 -7.79 -19.38
CA LEU A 103 -0.97 -6.55 -18.82
C LEU A 103 0.46 -6.74 -18.29
N GLY A 104 0.73 -7.85 -17.59
CA GLY A 104 2.06 -8.19 -17.08
C GLY A 104 3.10 -8.29 -18.19
N GLU A 105 2.83 -9.10 -19.21
CA GLU A 105 3.72 -9.29 -20.37
C GLU A 105 3.96 -7.97 -21.13
N ASN A 106 2.94 -7.13 -21.28
CA ASN A 106 3.09 -5.82 -21.90
C ASN A 106 4.06 -4.91 -21.12
N ILE A 107 3.97 -4.91 -19.79
CA ILE A 107 4.87 -4.13 -18.93
C ILE A 107 6.29 -4.68 -19.01
N ILE A 108 6.43 -6.01 -18.94
CA ILE A 108 7.71 -6.71 -19.07
C ILE A 108 8.38 -6.40 -20.42
N GLY A 109 7.61 -6.39 -21.51
CA GLY A 109 8.09 -6.06 -22.84
C GLY A 109 8.59 -4.61 -22.97
N ARG A 110 8.08 -3.67 -22.17
CA ARG A 110 8.57 -2.27 -22.13
C ARG A 110 9.95 -2.17 -21.47
N ILE A 111 10.26 -3.03 -20.50
CA ILE A 111 11.55 -3.05 -19.80
C ILE A 111 12.69 -3.51 -20.73
N HIS A 112 12.40 -4.44 -21.64
CA HIS A 112 13.39 -5.00 -22.56
C HIS A 112 13.75 -4.09 -23.74
N ARG A 113 13.06 -2.95 -23.92
CA ARG A 113 13.42 -1.98 -24.96
C ARG A 113 14.68 -1.20 -24.51
N PRO A 114 15.71 -1.07 -25.36
CA PRO A 114 16.96 -0.42 -24.97
C PRO A 114 16.72 1.00 -24.48
N VAL A 115 17.24 1.29 -23.29
CA VAL A 115 17.17 2.56 -22.52
C VAL A 115 17.99 3.68 -23.20
N ARG A 116 17.91 3.84 -24.53
CA ARG A 116 18.59 4.93 -25.25
C ARG A 116 17.71 6.16 -25.49
N GLU A 117 16.43 6.12 -25.15
CA GLU A 117 15.50 7.24 -25.40
C GLU A 117 14.92 7.91 -24.14
N ILE A 118 15.15 7.36 -22.94
CA ILE A 118 14.54 7.88 -21.70
C ILE A 118 15.33 9.08 -21.12
N ASP A 119 16.57 9.29 -21.58
CA ASP A 119 17.51 10.29 -20.99
C ASP A 119 17.43 11.70 -21.62
N LYS A 120 16.37 12.02 -22.40
CA LYS A 120 16.22 13.35 -23.05
C LYS A 120 14.99 14.14 -22.62
N GLY A 121 14.32 13.78 -21.52
CA GLY A 121 13.22 14.56 -20.95
C GLY A 121 13.64 15.28 -19.68
N GLY A 122 13.79 16.61 -19.74
CA GLY A 122 14.19 17.43 -18.60
C GLY A 122 13.34 17.18 -17.36
N ILE A 123 14.00 17.25 -16.19
CA ILE A 123 13.40 17.07 -14.87
C ILE A 123 12.51 18.28 -14.57
N THR A 124 11.26 18.28 -15.03
CA THR A 124 10.23 19.16 -14.47
C THR A 124 9.51 18.42 -13.35
N ALA A 125 8.98 19.15 -12.37
CA ALA A 125 8.25 18.58 -11.25
C ALA A 125 7.09 17.67 -11.71
N THR A 126 6.54 17.91 -12.90
CA THR A 126 5.48 17.13 -13.56
C THR A 126 5.96 15.75 -14.06
N TYR A 127 7.20 15.64 -14.57
CA TYR A 127 7.75 14.37 -15.07
C TYR A 127 7.95 13.31 -13.97
N SER A 128 8.08 13.74 -12.70
CA SER A 128 8.19 12.83 -11.56
C SER A 128 6.85 12.17 -11.17
N PHE A 129 5.72 12.65 -11.72
CA PHE A 129 4.38 12.08 -11.48
C PHE A 129 3.93 11.11 -12.57
N ASP A 130 4.48 11.20 -13.79
CA ASP A 130 3.94 10.54 -14.98
C ASP A 130 4.79 9.40 -15.57
N SER A 131 5.92 9.02 -14.96
CA SER A 131 6.50 7.70 -15.26
C SER A 131 5.76 6.64 -14.45
N PRO A 132 4.98 5.72 -15.09
CA PRO A 132 4.39 4.60 -14.39
C PRO A 132 5.53 3.86 -13.68
N ASN A 133 5.45 3.77 -12.36
CA ASN A 133 6.40 2.96 -11.63
C ASN A 133 6.12 1.50 -12.01
N ILE A 134 6.92 0.97 -12.94
CA ILE A 134 6.80 -0.38 -13.49
C ILE A 134 6.74 -1.42 -12.37
N LEU A 135 7.54 -1.26 -11.31
CA LEU A 135 7.53 -2.16 -10.15
C LEU A 135 6.20 -2.10 -9.41
N ARG A 136 5.59 -0.92 -9.29
CA ARG A 136 4.24 -0.76 -8.75
C ARG A 136 3.21 -1.49 -9.60
N GLU A 137 3.22 -1.31 -10.92
CA GLU A 137 2.23 -1.97 -11.79
C GLU A 137 2.34 -3.50 -11.72
N LEU A 138 3.56 -4.02 -11.77
CA LEU A 138 3.84 -5.45 -11.58
C LEU A 138 3.37 -5.95 -10.22
N TYR A 139 3.60 -5.18 -9.16
CA TYR A 139 3.10 -5.49 -7.81
C TYR A 139 1.57 -5.56 -7.76
N LEU A 140 0.88 -4.60 -8.38
CA LEU A 140 -0.59 -4.58 -8.42
C LEU A 140 -1.13 -5.80 -9.16
N ILE A 141 -0.59 -6.11 -10.33
CA ILE A 141 -0.99 -7.29 -11.13
C ILE A 141 -0.73 -8.58 -10.36
N ASN A 142 0.48 -8.75 -9.81
CA ASN A 142 0.82 -9.94 -9.04
C ASN A 142 -0.05 -10.10 -7.78
N SER A 143 -0.44 -8.98 -7.15
CA SER A 143 -1.38 -8.99 -6.02
C SER A 143 -2.78 -9.45 -6.43
N CYS A 144 -3.24 -9.10 -7.63
CA CYS A 144 -4.49 -9.63 -8.18
C CYS A 144 -4.38 -11.12 -8.52
N LEU A 145 -3.29 -11.56 -9.16
CA LEU A 145 -3.09 -12.97 -9.53
C LEU A 145 -3.08 -13.90 -8.31
N LYS A 146 -2.54 -13.42 -7.18
CA LYS A 146 -2.59 -14.15 -5.90
C LYS A 146 -3.99 -14.48 -5.42
N LEU A 147 -5.02 -13.72 -5.83
CA LEU A 147 -6.42 -14.04 -5.52
C LEU A 147 -6.88 -15.34 -6.17
N TYR A 148 -6.24 -15.71 -7.28
CA TYR A 148 -6.49 -16.96 -8.01
C TYR A 148 -5.44 -18.03 -7.70
N SER A 149 -4.59 -17.83 -6.68
CA SER A 149 -3.43 -18.68 -6.38
C SER A 149 -2.39 -18.73 -7.50
N GLU A 150 -2.32 -17.68 -8.33
CA GLU A 150 -1.38 -17.55 -9.44
C GLU A 150 -0.36 -16.43 -9.19
N ARG A 151 0.72 -16.37 -9.99
CA ARG A 151 1.75 -15.33 -9.89
C ARG A 151 2.49 -15.11 -11.21
N LEU A 152 2.98 -13.90 -11.43
CA LEU A 152 3.90 -13.62 -12.55
C LEU A 152 5.29 -14.22 -12.27
N ASN A 153 5.98 -14.65 -13.32
CA ASN A 153 7.40 -14.99 -13.23
C ASN A 153 8.26 -13.73 -13.43
N LEU A 154 8.63 -13.09 -12.32
CA LEU A 154 9.36 -11.81 -12.34
C LEU A 154 10.85 -11.93 -11.98
N HIS A 155 11.35 -13.13 -11.70
CA HIS A 155 12.66 -13.32 -11.08
C HIS A 155 13.81 -12.71 -11.91
N MET A 156 13.89 -13.00 -13.22
CA MET A 156 14.95 -12.46 -14.08
C MET A 156 14.87 -10.93 -14.23
N ILE A 157 13.65 -10.39 -14.28
CA ILE A 157 13.41 -8.98 -14.53
C ILE A 157 13.77 -8.16 -13.30
N LEU A 158 13.38 -8.64 -12.12
CA LEU A 158 13.61 -7.94 -10.86
C LEU A 158 15.09 -7.90 -10.46
N LYS A 159 15.93 -8.81 -10.97
CA LYS A 159 17.40 -8.73 -10.79
C LYS A 159 17.97 -7.41 -11.29
N ASN A 160 17.43 -6.84 -12.37
CA ASN A 160 17.91 -5.58 -12.92
C ASN A 160 17.62 -4.37 -12.01
N PHE A 161 16.70 -4.51 -11.05
CA PHE A 161 16.33 -3.47 -10.10
C PHE A 161 16.93 -3.70 -8.71
N ARG A 162 17.55 -4.87 -8.46
CA ARG A 162 18.12 -5.21 -7.15
C ARG A 162 19.49 -4.58 -6.99
N SER A 163 19.72 -3.91 -5.87
CA SER A 163 21.03 -3.38 -5.49
C SER A 163 21.13 -3.17 -3.99
N GLN A 164 22.28 -3.52 -3.39
CA GLN A 164 22.60 -3.28 -1.97
C GLN A 164 21.50 -3.75 -0.99
N GLY A 165 20.92 -4.93 -1.23
CA GLY A 165 19.82 -5.48 -0.43
C GLY A 165 18.42 -4.93 -0.72
N GLY A 166 18.27 -3.83 -1.47
CA GLY A 166 16.98 -3.23 -1.83
C GLY A 166 16.67 -3.30 -3.32
N PHE A 167 15.57 -2.65 -3.73
CA PHE A 167 15.17 -2.48 -5.13
C PHE A 167 14.94 -1.02 -5.49
N GLY A 168 15.23 -0.67 -6.74
CA GLY A 168 14.94 0.63 -7.34
C GLY A 168 15.55 0.79 -8.73
N LEU A 169 15.06 1.77 -9.50
CA LEU A 169 15.56 2.06 -10.86
C LEU A 169 16.99 2.59 -10.88
N LYS A 170 17.26 3.67 -10.12
CA LYS A 170 18.57 4.32 -10.04
C LYS A 170 19.26 4.02 -8.72
N PHE A 171 18.50 4.08 -7.64
CA PHE A 171 18.95 3.80 -6.29
C PHE A 171 17.89 2.98 -5.55
N PRO A 172 18.29 2.01 -4.71
CA PRO A 172 17.34 1.23 -3.93
C PRO A 172 16.63 2.11 -2.90
N ASN A 173 15.31 1.93 -2.76
CA ASN A 173 14.47 2.69 -1.83
C ASN A 173 13.40 1.78 -1.19
N LEU A 174 12.78 2.22 -0.09
CA LEU A 174 11.81 1.41 0.65
C LEU A 174 10.55 1.07 -0.16
N ARG A 175 10.02 2.04 -0.92
CA ARG A 175 8.80 1.87 -1.73
C ARG A 175 8.96 0.79 -2.80
N ASP A 176 10.03 0.88 -3.60
CA ASP A 176 10.28 -0.07 -4.68
C ASP A 176 10.67 -1.45 -4.11
N THR A 177 11.40 -1.47 -2.99
CA THR A 177 11.69 -2.71 -2.23
C THR A 177 10.40 -3.38 -1.74
N PHE A 178 9.44 -2.61 -1.24
CA PHE A 178 8.13 -3.11 -0.84
C PHE A 178 7.36 -3.74 -2.00
N TYR A 179 7.42 -3.15 -3.21
CA TYR A 179 6.77 -3.72 -4.40
C TYR A 179 7.38 -5.06 -4.83
N CYS A 180 8.67 -5.26 -4.57
CA CYS A 180 9.41 -6.47 -4.94
C CYS A 180 9.53 -7.51 -3.82
N ILE A 181 8.98 -7.23 -2.64
CA ILE A 181 9.25 -8.00 -1.40
C ILE A 181 8.92 -9.50 -1.51
N ASP A 182 7.90 -9.85 -2.30
CA ASP A 182 7.47 -11.24 -2.47
C ASP A 182 8.46 -12.08 -3.32
N PHE A 183 9.46 -11.43 -3.92
CA PHE A 183 10.48 -12.02 -4.78
C PHE A 183 11.89 -11.93 -4.17
N VAL A 184 12.01 -11.48 -2.92
CA VAL A 184 13.29 -11.42 -2.20
C VAL A 184 13.79 -12.82 -1.89
N GLU A 185 15.03 -13.10 -2.27
CA GLU A 185 15.74 -14.35 -1.95
C GLU A 185 16.51 -14.21 -0.62
N ASP A 186 17.40 -13.23 -0.54
CA ASP A 186 18.12 -12.92 0.71
C ASP A 186 17.30 -11.98 1.60
N LYS A 187 16.48 -12.59 2.46
CA LYS A 187 15.63 -11.88 3.41
C LYS A 187 16.44 -11.10 4.44
N LYS A 188 17.62 -11.59 4.83
CA LYS A 188 18.45 -10.96 5.86
C LYS A 188 19.06 -9.67 5.33
N GLU A 189 19.70 -9.73 4.16
CA GLU A 189 20.27 -8.55 3.50
C GLU A 189 19.20 -7.47 3.27
N THR A 190 18.01 -7.87 2.82
CA THR A 190 16.90 -6.91 2.62
C THR A 190 16.37 -6.34 3.93
N ALA A 191 16.28 -7.12 5.01
CA ALA A 191 15.89 -6.60 6.32
C ALA A 191 16.93 -5.59 6.86
N GLU A 192 18.22 -5.88 6.73
CA GLU A 192 19.31 -4.97 7.09
C GLU A 192 19.29 -3.69 6.25
N PHE A 193 18.98 -3.79 4.95
CA PHE A 193 18.76 -2.62 4.09
C PHE A 193 17.61 -1.74 4.60
N ILE A 194 16.45 -2.32 4.92
CA ILE A 194 15.28 -1.57 5.40
C ILE A 194 15.59 -0.83 6.70
N LYS A 195 16.27 -1.48 7.65
CA LYS A 195 16.61 -0.89 8.96
C LYS A 195 17.49 0.36 8.86
N LYS A 196 18.27 0.53 7.79
CA LYS A 196 19.10 1.74 7.56
C LYS A 196 18.28 3.03 7.42
N PHE A 197 16.99 2.91 7.12
CA PHE A 197 16.08 4.05 6.93
C PHE A 197 15.35 4.45 8.22
N GLU A 198 15.49 3.69 9.31
CA GLU A 198 14.84 3.99 10.58
C GLU A 198 15.37 5.31 11.17
N VAL A 199 14.46 6.20 11.56
CA VAL A 199 14.77 7.47 12.23
C VAL A 199 13.61 7.91 13.10
N GLU A 200 13.91 8.31 14.35
CA GLU A 200 12.91 8.78 15.33
C GLU A 200 11.64 7.92 15.45
N GLY A 201 11.80 6.60 15.38
CA GLY A 201 10.72 5.62 15.47
C GLY A 201 9.98 5.38 14.15
N GLY A 202 10.05 6.28 13.18
CA GLY A 202 9.55 6.05 11.82
C GLY A 202 10.66 5.68 10.85
N PHE A 203 10.38 5.80 9.56
CA PHE A 203 11.35 5.59 8.48
C PHE A 203 11.38 6.79 7.54
N ALA A 204 12.57 7.21 7.14
CA ALA A 204 12.79 8.32 6.20
C ALA A 204 12.84 7.85 4.75
N LYS A 205 12.89 8.81 3.83
CA LYS A 205 13.05 8.55 2.38
C LYS A 205 14.45 8.09 1.99
N SER A 206 15.45 8.34 2.84
CA SER A 206 16.84 7.98 2.57
C SER A 206 17.54 7.59 3.87
N PRO A 207 18.57 6.74 3.82
CA PRO A 207 19.32 6.37 5.02
C PRO A 207 19.94 7.59 5.69
N LYS A 208 19.93 7.60 7.03
CA LYS A 208 20.47 8.70 7.87
C LYS A 208 19.87 10.08 7.57
N SER A 209 18.70 10.14 6.92
CA SER A 209 18.00 11.40 6.68
C SER A 209 16.82 11.58 7.64
N TYR A 210 16.25 12.78 7.62
CA TYR A 210 15.13 13.20 8.45
C TYR A 210 14.24 14.14 7.62
N PRO A 211 12.90 14.20 7.84
CA PRO A 211 12.09 13.48 8.83
C PRO A 211 11.65 12.07 8.40
N PRO A 212 11.13 11.26 9.35
CA PRO A 212 10.35 10.08 9.00
C PRO A 212 9.00 10.44 8.37
N TYR A 213 8.52 9.57 7.48
CA TYR A 213 7.22 9.70 6.79
C TYR A 213 6.37 8.45 6.98
N LEU A 214 5.05 8.62 7.03
CA LEU A 214 4.12 7.53 7.28
C LEU A 214 4.14 6.48 6.15
N GLU A 215 4.20 6.91 4.90
CA GLU A 215 4.27 6.01 3.75
C GLU A 215 5.52 5.11 3.79
N GLU A 216 6.69 5.70 4.08
CA GLU A 216 7.95 4.96 4.21
C GLU A 216 7.94 4.00 5.40
N THR A 217 7.34 4.45 6.52
CA THR A 217 7.15 3.63 7.72
C THR A 217 6.25 2.43 7.41
N TYR A 218 5.17 2.61 6.66
CA TYR A 218 4.33 1.52 6.20
C TYR A 218 5.07 0.55 5.28
N TYR A 219 5.85 1.04 4.31
CA TYR A 219 6.63 0.17 3.42
C TYR A 219 7.66 -0.66 4.19
N ALA A 220 8.37 -0.05 5.14
CA ALA A 220 9.33 -0.74 5.99
C ALA A 220 8.68 -1.82 6.87
N ILE A 221 7.65 -1.47 7.64
CA ILE A 221 6.94 -2.42 8.52
C ILE A 221 6.34 -3.57 7.71
N SER A 222 5.65 -3.26 6.61
CA SER A 222 5.04 -4.27 5.74
C SER A 222 6.08 -5.23 5.18
N SER A 223 7.25 -4.71 4.82
CA SER A 223 8.33 -5.51 4.26
C SER A 223 8.95 -6.41 5.32
N LEU A 224 9.29 -5.87 6.49
CA LEU A 224 9.80 -6.65 7.62
C LEU A 224 8.82 -7.74 8.04
N TYR A 225 7.53 -7.42 8.11
CA TYR A 225 6.46 -8.37 8.43
C TYR A 225 6.46 -9.57 7.47
N LYS A 226 6.46 -9.30 6.16
CA LYS A 226 6.49 -10.35 5.14
C LYS A 226 7.77 -11.16 5.13
N LEU A 227 8.89 -10.56 5.53
CA LEU A 227 10.17 -11.24 5.65
C LEU A 227 10.30 -12.06 6.95
N ASN A 228 9.33 -11.98 7.87
CA ASN A 228 9.37 -12.52 9.23
C ASN A 228 10.50 -11.92 10.08
N TYR A 229 10.73 -10.61 9.96
CA TYR A 229 11.63 -9.83 10.82
C TYR A 229 10.84 -8.85 11.67
N THR A 230 11.40 -8.52 12.84
CA THR A 230 10.81 -7.55 13.78
C THR A 230 11.44 -6.17 13.64
N LEU A 231 10.74 -5.16 14.17
CA LEU A 231 11.29 -3.83 14.41
C LEU A 231 12.27 -3.86 15.59
N ASP A 232 13.25 -2.97 15.58
CA ASP A 232 14.20 -2.83 16.69
C ASP A 232 13.54 -2.16 17.91
N ALA A 233 12.67 -1.17 17.67
CA ALA A 233 11.94 -0.45 18.71
C ALA A 233 10.43 -0.33 18.39
N PRO A 234 9.66 -1.44 18.41
CA PRO A 234 8.26 -1.47 17.95
C PRO A 234 7.35 -0.46 18.67
N GLU A 235 7.57 -0.20 19.97
CA GLU A 235 6.78 0.79 20.71
C GLU A 235 7.18 2.24 20.35
N LYS A 236 8.45 2.50 19.98
CA LYS A 236 8.85 3.82 19.45
C LYS A 236 8.16 4.08 18.11
N THR A 237 8.10 3.06 17.25
CA THR A 237 7.37 3.13 15.97
C THR A 237 5.87 3.28 16.13
N ARG A 238 5.26 2.54 17.06
CA ARG A 238 3.86 2.73 17.42
C ARG A 238 3.58 4.18 17.85
N ASN A 239 4.38 4.71 18.77
CA ASN A 239 4.22 6.06 19.29
C ASN A 239 4.36 7.09 18.17
N PHE A 240 5.36 6.95 17.30
CA PHE A 240 5.52 7.79 16.11
C PHE A 240 4.23 7.81 15.27
N ILE A 241 3.70 6.64 14.88
CA ILE A 241 2.47 6.56 14.07
C ILE A 241 1.30 7.26 14.78
N LEU A 242 1.13 7.01 16.09
CA LEU A 242 0.05 7.60 16.88
C LEU A 242 0.14 9.14 16.96
N THR A 243 1.34 9.72 16.95
CA THR A 243 1.52 11.19 16.91
C THR A 243 1.02 11.84 15.62
N LEU A 244 0.82 11.05 14.56
CA LEU A 244 0.35 11.52 13.26
C LEU A 244 -1.17 11.55 13.15
N GLN A 245 -1.92 11.17 14.21
CA GLN A 245 -3.37 11.31 14.19
C GLN A 245 -3.77 12.79 14.34
N ASN A 246 -4.60 13.27 13.42
CA ASN A 246 -5.20 14.59 13.49
C ASN A 246 -6.46 14.61 14.38
N PRO A 247 -6.92 15.79 14.82
CA PRO A 247 -8.13 15.92 15.63
C PRO A 247 -9.39 15.33 14.99
N ASP A 248 -9.47 15.31 13.66
CA ASP A 248 -10.58 14.73 12.90
C ASP A 248 -10.63 13.19 12.93
N GLY A 249 -9.58 12.54 13.45
CA GLY A 249 -9.47 11.10 13.62
C GLY A 249 -8.70 10.37 12.51
N GLY A 250 -8.43 11.03 11.38
CA GLY A 250 -7.56 10.49 10.34
C GLY A 250 -6.07 10.76 10.62
N PHE A 251 -5.20 10.27 9.75
CA PHE A 251 -3.75 10.40 9.91
C PHE A 251 -3.13 11.27 8.80
N ARG A 252 -2.16 12.10 9.20
CA ARG A 252 -1.30 12.87 8.28
C ARG A 252 -0.02 12.10 7.96
N ARG A 253 0.66 12.51 6.88
CA ARG A 253 1.89 11.87 6.42
C ARG A 253 3.15 12.17 7.24
N SER A 254 3.20 13.31 7.93
CA SER A 254 4.42 13.80 8.59
C SER A 254 4.15 14.57 9.88
N ILE A 255 5.17 14.71 10.72
CA ILE A 255 5.09 15.41 12.02
C ILE A 255 4.89 16.92 11.90
N TYR A 256 5.33 17.55 10.80
CA TYR A 256 5.33 19.01 10.67
C TYR A 256 3.95 19.58 10.34
N CYS A 257 3.29 18.98 9.35
CA CYS A 257 1.96 19.39 8.90
C CYS A 257 1.38 18.32 7.96
N GLY A 258 0.07 18.37 7.75
CA GLY A 258 -0.61 17.57 6.74
C GLY A 258 -2.08 17.34 7.06
N ILE A 259 -2.88 17.23 6.02
CA ILE A 259 -4.28 16.82 6.13
C ILE A 259 -4.39 15.31 6.34
N SER A 260 -5.50 14.89 6.93
CA SER A 260 -5.88 13.49 6.98
C SER A 260 -6.32 13.01 5.60
N THR A 261 -5.80 11.86 5.16
CA THR A 261 -6.31 11.14 3.97
C THR A 261 -6.68 9.70 4.34
N LEU A 262 -7.57 9.06 3.58
CA LEU A 262 -7.88 7.64 3.81
C LEU A 262 -6.67 6.74 3.53
N GLU A 263 -5.82 7.10 2.55
CA GLU A 263 -4.57 6.39 2.29
C GLU A 263 -3.63 6.41 3.51
N ASN A 264 -3.35 7.58 4.08
CA ASN A 264 -2.49 7.69 5.26
C ASN A 264 -3.13 7.02 6.47
N THR A 265 -4.45 7.13 6.62
CA THR A 265 -5.18 6.43 7.68
C THR A 265 -5.08 4.90 7.51
N PHE A 266 -5.14 4.41 6.28
CA PHE A 266 -4.93 3.00 5.95
C PHE A 266 -3.51 2.55 6.30
N TYR A 267 -2.48 3.31 5.89
CA TYR A 267 -1.09 3.03 6.23
C TYR A 267 -0.89 2.96 7.76
N ALA A 268 -1.40 3.94 8.51
CA ALA A 268 -1.31 3.94 9.97
C ALA A 268 -1.98 2.71 10.60
N VAL A 269 -3.24 2.43 10.24
CA VAL A 269 -3.99 1.30 10.83
C VAL A 269 -3.32 -0.03 10.51
N LYS A 270 -2.90 -0.24 9.26
CA LYS A 270 -2.21 -1.47 8.86
C LYS A 270 -0.85 -1.62 9.54
N SER A 271 -0.07 -0.55 9.62
CA SER A 271 1.19 -0.59 10.35
C SER A 271 1.00 -0.95 11.82
N LEU A 272 0.01 -0.37 12.50
CA LEU A 272 -0.30 -0.69 13.89
C LEU A 272 -0.74 -2.16 14.06
N GLU A 273 -1.58 -2.67 13.15
CA GLU A 273 -1.98 -4.08 13.11
C GLU A 273 -0.76 -5.00 12.92
N MET A 274 0.14 -4.70 12.00
CA MET A 274 1.34 -5.51 11.75
C MET A 274 2.32 -5.47 12.93
N ILE A 275 2.51 -4.30 13.58
CA ILE A 275 3.33 -4.21 14.79
C ILE A 275 2.76 -5.11 15.90
N ASP A 276 1.43 -5.14 16.07
CA ASP A 276 0.78 -6.02 17.06
C ASP A 276 0.99 -7.52 16.77
N LEU A 277 1.19 -7.88 15.50
CA LEU A 277 1.40 -9.26 15.06
C LEU A 277 2.87 -9.70 15.07
N MET A 278 3.81 -8.76 15.14
CA MET A 278 5.26 -9.02 15.21
C MET A 278 5.77 -9.25 16.64
N VAL A 279 5.00 -8.84 17.65
CA VAL A 279 5.36 -8.91 19.08
C VAL A 279 4.75 -10.17 19.69
#